data_AF-K2CPW4-F1
#
_entry.id   AF-K2CPW4-F1
#
_cell.length_a   1.000
_cell.length_b   1.000
_cell.length_c   1.000
_cell.angle_alpha   90.00
_cell.angle_beta   90.00
_cell.angle_gamma   90.00
#
_symmetry.space_group_name_H-M   'P 1'
#
loop_
_entity.id
_entity.type
_entity.pdbx_description
1 polymer ?
#
loop_
_entity_poly.entity_id
_entity_poly.type
_entity_poly.pdbx_seq_one_letter_code
_entity_poly.pdbx_strand_id
1 'polypeptide(L)'
;MTGKQIAKRSFLLYLLVFIFLLAGMVSLVGTLGVLRSWNWWLSFISVQSIIMQVFSGVLTTLAWLSAAVILWLRVSWAVIFSSVVTILIGVWFWVERLFLTQNPLPFSRHMLLLAIHCVFLIFVFSSLYLVAPAMKLFRSSQINSGSTSV
;
A
#
# COMPACT_ATOMS: atom_id res chain seq x y z
N MET A 1 -30.81 2.13 8.55
CA MET A 1 -29.78 2.69 7.63
C MET A 1 -30.25 2.50 6.19
N THR A 2 -30.46 3.57 5.45
CA THR A 2 -30.94 3.55 4.05
C THR A 2 -29.94 2.84 3.14
N GLY A 3 -30.38 1.87 2.33
CA GLY A 3 -29.54 0.98 1.50
C GLY A 3 -28.47 1.66 0.63
N LYS A 4 -28.65 2.95 0.29
CA LYS A 4 -27.64 3.79 -0.40
C LYS A 4 -26.31 3.93 0.37
N GLN A 5 -26.35 3.97 1.70
CA GLN A 5 -25.15 4.09 2.56
C GLN A 5 -24.34 2.78 2.57
N ILE A 6 -25.02 1.64 2.48
CA ILE A 6 -24.39 0.31 2.49
C ILE A 6 -23.65 0.08 1.17
N ALA A 7 -24.26 0.43 0.03
CA ALA A 7 -23.65 0.31 -1.29
C ALA A 7 -22.40 1.20 -1.46
N LYS A 8 -22.46 2.48 -1.03
CA LYS A 8 -21.32 3.41 -1.10
C LYS A 8 -20.12 2.93 -0.27
N ARG A 9 -20.36 2.32 0.89
CA ARG A 9 -19.31 1.82 1.78
C ARG A 9 -18.62 0.56 1.23
N SER A 10 -19.37 -0.32 0.58
CA SER A 10 -18.81 -1.48 -0.13
C SER A 10 -17.96 -1.05 -1.32
N PHE A 11 -18.40 -0.04 -2.09
CA PHE A 11 -17.63 0.49 -3.21
C PHE A 11 -16.27 1.04 -2.77
N LEU A 12 -16.22 1.78 -1.65
CA LEU A 12 -14.98 2.35 -1.13
C LEU A 12 -13.96 1.26 -0.74
N LEU A 13 -14.43 0.13 -0.20
CA LEU A 13 -13.56 -1.00 0.14
C LEU A 13 -12.95 -1.64 -1.12
N TYR A 14 -13.77 -1.91 -2.15
CA TYR A 14 -13.28 -2.46 -3.41
C TYR A 14 -12.31 -1.51 -4.12
N LEU A 15 -12.60 -0.21 -4.13
CA LEU A 15 -11.70 0.81 -4.65
C LEU A 15 -10.35 0.78 -3.92
N LEU A 16 -10.38 0.67 -2.59
CA LEU A 16 -9.16 0.61 -1.80
C LEU A 16 -8.36 -0.66 -2.12
N VAL A 17 -8.99 -1.83 -2.16
CA VAL A 17 -8.32 -3.08 -2.57
C VAL A 17 -7.70 -2.94 -3.96
N PHE A 18 -8.40 -2.33 -4.90
CA PHE A 18 -7.90 -2.08 -6.25
C PHE A 18 -6.65 -1.19 -6.24
N ILE A 19 -6.65 -0.11 -5.44
CA ILE A 19 -5.49 0.78 -5.30
C ILE A 19 -4.27 0.03 -4.71
N PHE A 20 -4.47 -0.77 -3.67
CA PHE A 20 -3.39 -1.58 -3.07
C PHE A 20 -2.84 -2.61 -4.06
N LEU A 21 -3.71 -3.25 -4.86
CA LEU A 21 -3.30 -4.16 -5.94
C LEU A 21 -2.51 -3.44 -7.03
N LEU A 22 -2.98 -2.27 -7.47
CA LEU A 22 -2.30 -1.47 -8.48
C LEU A 22 -0.92 -1.03 -7.98
N ALA A 23 -0.81 -0.61 -6.72
CA ALA A 23 0.46 -0.25 -6.09
C ALA A 23 1.43 -1.44 -6.05
N GLY A 24 0.94 -2.64 -5.70
CA GLY A 24 1.72 -3.87 -5.76
C GLY A 24 2.17 -4.23 -7.18
N MET A 25 1.33 -4.04 -8.19
CA MET A 25 1.71 -4.23 -9.60
C MET A 25 2.81 -3.26 -10.04
N VAL A 26 2.71 -1.98 -9.67
CA VAL A 26 3.72 -0.97 -10.01
C VAL A 26 5.06 -1.32 -9.39
N SER A 27 5.11 -1.73 -8.11
CA SER A 27 6.38 -2.14 -7.50
C SER A 27 6.93 -3.44 -8.10
N LEU A 28 6.06 -4.34 -8.58
CA LEU A 28 6.46 -5.57 -9.26
C LEU A 28 7.08 -5.28 -10.63
N VAL A 29 6.47 -4.39 -11.41
CA VAL A 29 7.03 -3.93 -12.69
C VAL A 29 8.37 -3.22 -12.47
N GLY A 30 8.50 -2.40 -11.42
CA GLY A 30 9.78 -1.78 -11.04
C GLY A 30 10.86 -2.83 -10.75
N THR A 31 10.53 -3.84 -9.96
CA THR A 31 11.43 -4.95 -9.62
C THR A 31 11.83 -5.76 -10.87
N LEU A 32 10.88 -6.07 -11.75
CA LEU A 32 11.14 -6.76 -13.02
C LEU A 32 12.00 -5.91 -13.96
N GLY A 33 11.82 -4.59 -13.96
CA GLY A 33 12.67 -3.66 -14.71
C GLY A 33 14.14 -3.73 -14.28
N VAL A 34 14.38 -3.79 -12.97
CA VAL A 34 15.73 -3.96 -12.40
C VAL A 34 16.31 -5.32 -12.81
N LEU A 35 15.55 -6.41 -12.68
CA LEU A 35 15.98 -7.76 -13.07
C LEU A 35 16.32 -7.86 -14.57
N ARG A 36 15.50 -7.25 -15.44
CA ARG A 36 15.69 -7.28 -16.89
C ARG A 36 16.92 -6.48 -17.35
N SER A 37 17.33 -5.46 -16.60
CA SER A 37 18.44 -4.57 -16.99
C SER A 37 19.81 -5.25 -17.05
N TRP A 38 19.94 -6.49 -16.56
CA TRP A 38 21.14 -7.34 -16.65
C TRP A 38 22.47 -6.67 -16.23
N ASN A 39 22.43 -5.62 -15.40
CA ASN A 39 23.61 -4.91 -14.89
C ASN A 39 24.22 -5.56 -13.63
N TRP A 40 24.08 -6.87 -13.48
CA TRP A 40 24.51 -7.62 -12.28
C TRP A 40 26.00 -7.44 -11.99
N TRP A 41 26.84 -7.29 -13.02
CA TRP A 41 28.28 -7.13 -12.87
C TRP A 41 28.69 -5.80 -12.21
N LEU A 42 27.95 -4.71 -12.44
CA LEU A 42 28.21 -3.41 -11.80
C LEU A 42 27.73 -3.33 -10.34
N SER A 43 27.00 -4.35 -9.86
CA SER A 43 26.40 -4.38 -8.52
C SER A 43 27.40 -4.50 -7.39
N PHE A 44 28.58 -5.06 -7.66
CA PHE A 44 29.62 -5.27 -6.64
C PHE A 44 30.43 -4.00 -6.33
N ILE A 45 30.26 -2.94 -7.13
CA ILE A 45 31.04 -1.69 -7.02
C ILE A 45 30.19 -0.54 -6.44
N SER A 46 28.87 -0.61 -6.51
CA SER A 46 27.98 0.48 -6.04
C SER A 46 27.43 0.22 -4.63
N VAL A 47 27.28 1.30 -3.85
CA VAL A 47 26.70 1.32 -2.48
C VAL A 47 25.28 0.72 -2.44
N GLN A 48 24.55 0.77 -3.55
CA GLN A 48 23.20 0.20 -3.69
C GLN A 48 23.29 -1.10 -4.49
N SER A 49 23.62 -2.22 -3.83
CA SER A 49 23.66 -3.53 -4.48
C SER A 49 22.31 -3.84 -5.14
N ILE A 50 22.30 -4.26 -6.42
CA ILE A 50 21.07 -4.64 -7.15
C ILE A 50 20.28 -5.71 -6.40
N ILE A 51 20.97 -6.57 -5.65
CA ILE A 51 20.37 -7.59 -4.79
C ILE A 51 19.47 -6.93 -3.72
N MET A 52 19.92 -5.85 -3.08
CA MET A 52 19.14 -5.09 -2.11
C MET A 52 17.93 -4.41 -2.75
N GLN A 53 18.06 -3.89 -3.98
CA GLN A 53 16.92 -3.31 -4.71
C GLN A 53 15.86 -4.34 -5.08
N VAL A 54 16.27 -5.51 -5.58
CA VAL A 54 15.32 -6.58 -5.92
C VAL A 54 14.64 -7.10 -4.66
N PHE A 55 15.39 -7.31 -3.58
CA PHE A 55 14.84 -7.79 -2.31
C PHE A 55 13.85 -6.78 -1.69
N SER A 56 14.23 -5.50 -1.65
CA SER A 56 13.35 -4.40 -1.23
C SER A 56 12.08 -4.35 -2.09
N GLY A 57 12.22 -4.44 -3.41
CA GLY A 57 11.08 -4.46 -4.35
C GLY A 57 10.11 -5.61 -4.09
N VAL A 58 10.62 -6.83 -3.93
CA VAL A 58 9.81 -8.04 -3.63
C VAL A 58 9.13 -7.93 -2.25
N LEU A 59 9.82 -7.43 -1.23
CA LEU A 59 9.18 -7.21 0.07
C LEU A 59 8.06 -6.18 -0.02
N THR A 60 8.28 -5.13 -0.80
CA THR A 60 7.29 -4.07 -1.01
C THR A 60 6.06 -4.58 -1.77
N THR A 61 6.23 -5.41 -2.82
CA THR A 61 5.10 -6.04 -3.53
C THR A 61 4.30 -6.95 -2.61
N LEU A 62 4.96 -7.80 -1.83
CA LEU A 62 4.32 -8.69 -0.88
C LEU A 62 3.57 -7.92 0.22
N ALA A 63 4.12 -6.80 0.69
CA ALA A 63 3.47 -5.94 1.66
C ALA A 63 2.18 -5.31 1.09
N TRP A 64 2.19 -4.80 -0.14
CA TRP A 64 0.99 -4.29 -0.82
C TRP A 64 -0.06 -5.38 -1.06
N LEU A 65 0.37 -6.56 -1.52
CA LEU A 65 -0.52 -7.71 -1.76
C LEU A 65 -1.14 -8.24 -0.47
N SER A 66 -0.36 -8.40 0.60
CA SER A 66 -0.88 -8.85 1.90
C SER A 66 -1.88 -7.84 2.47
N ALA A 67 -1.62 -6.54 2.35
CA ALA A 67 -2.57 -5.51 2.75
C ALA A 67 -3.88 -5.58 1.95
N ALA A 68 -3.81 -5.80 0.64
CA ALA A 68 -4.99 -5.99 -0.21
C ALA A 68 -5.81 -7.23 0.18
N VAL A 69 -5.14 -8.37 0.42
CA VAL A 69 -5.77 -9.63 0.82
C VAL A 69 -6.44 -9.50 2.20
N ILE A 70 -5.75 -8.88 3.16
CA ILE A 70 -6.29 -8.69 4.52
C ILE A 70 -7.50 -7.73 4.51
N LEU A 71 -7.48 -6.68 3.68
CA LEU A 71 -8.62 -5.80 3.43
C LEU A 71 -9.79 -6.55 2.78
N TRP A 72 -9.50 -7.42 1.81
CA TRP A 72 -10.50 -8.25 1.14
C TRP A 72 -11.19 -9.22 2.10
N LEU A 73 -10.42 -9.85 2.99
CA LEU A 73 -10.92 -10.77 4.02
C LEU A 73 -11.69 -10.05 5.15
N ARG A 74 -11.79 -8.72 5.13
CA ARG A 74 -12.53 -7.90 6.10
C ARG A 74 -12.14 -8.17 7.57
N VAL A 75 -10.87 -8.49 7.80
CA VAL A 75 -10.35 -8.79 9.15
C VAL A 75 -10.42 -7.52 10.02
N SER A 76 -10.70 -7.67 11.31
CA SER A 76 -10.84 -6.52 12.24
C SER A 76 -9.58 -5.66 12.36
N TRP A 77 -8.40 -6.26 12.13
CA TRP A 77 -7.11 -5.59 12.12
C TRP A 77 -6.69 -5.04 10.75
N ALA A 78 -7.52 -5.21 9.71
CA ALA A 78 -7.15 -4.85 8.34
C ALA A 78 -6.84 -3.36 8.16
N VAL A 79 -7.59 -2.48 8.83
CA VAL A 79 -7.36 -1.02 8.76
C VAL A 79 -6.00 -0.65 9.35
N ILE A 80 -5.66 -1.24 10.51
CA ILE A 80 -4.42 -0.93 11.21
C ILE A 80 -3.24 -1.45 10.38
N PHE A 81 -3.33 -2.70 9.92
CA PHE A 81 -2.28 -3.32 9.11
C PHE A 81 -2.01 -2.53 7.82
N SER A 82 -3.06 -2.22 7.05
CA SER A 82 -2.92 -1.44 5.81
C SER A 82 -2.39 -0.02 6.05
N SER A 83 -2.77 0.62 7.16
CA SER A 83 -2.22 1.92 7.56
C SER A 83 -0.72 1.84 7.86
N VAL A 84 -0.29 0.85 8.66
CA VAL A 84 1.11 0.63 9.01
C VAL A 84 1.94 0.31 7.76
N VAL A 85 1.45 -0.57 6.89
CA VAL A 85 2.11 -0.92 5.63
C VAL A 85 2.29 0.32 4.74
N THR A 86 1.25 1.15 4.61
CA THR A 86 1.32 2.38 3.80
C THR A 86 2.37 3.36 4.34
N ILE A 87 2.44 3.53 5.67
CA ILE A 87 3.44 4.39 6.31
C ILE A 87 4.83 3.82 6.11
N LEU A 88 5.01 2.53 6.40
CA LEU A 88 6.31 1.87 6.35
C LEU A 88 6.91 1.95 4.93
N ILE A 89 6.10 1.62 3.91
CA ILE A 89 6.53 1.70 2.51
C ILE A 89 6.76 3.15 2.09
N GLY A 90 5.91 4.09 2.51
CA GLY A 90 6.08 5.51 2.22
C GLY A 90 7.39 6.06 2.81
N VAL A 91 7.67 5.77 4.08
CA VAL A 91 8.93 6.15 4.74
C VAL A 91 10.11 5.51 4.05
N TRP A 92 10.03 4.20 3.76
CA TRP A 92 11.09 3.47 3.07
C TRP A 92 11.39 4.05 1.68
N PHE A 93 10.37 4.43 0.92
CA PHE A 93 10.51 5.11 -0.37
C PHE A 93 11.30 6.42 -0.25
N TRP A 94 11.02 7.23 0.78
CA TRP A 94 11.78 8.46 1.03
C TRP A 94 13.20 8.19 1.48
N VAL A 95 13.44 7.13 2.26
CA VAL A 95 14.80 6.70 2.64
C VAL A 95 15.60 6.30 1.40
N GLU A 96 15.06 5.44 0.52
CA GLU A 96 15.72 5.07 -0.74
C GLU A 96 16.01 6.30 -1.62
N ARG A 97 15.08 7.25 -1.67
CA ARG A 97 15.22 8.43 -2.52
C ARG A 97 16.17 9.50 -1.97
N LEU A 98 16.25 9.69 -0.65
CA LEU A 98 17.07 10.72 -0.02
C LEU A 98 18.47 10.24 0.38
N PHE A 99 18.57 9.01 0.91
CA PHE A 99 19.85 8.48 1.40
C PHE A 99 20.61 7.69 0.32
N LEU A 100 19.90 6.92 -0.51
CA LEU A 100 20.54 5.95 -1.41
C LEU A 100 20.69 6.46 -2.84
N THR A 101 19.86 7.41 -3.25
CA THR A 101 19.92 8.01 -4.59
C THR A 101 20.44 9.44 -4.51
N GLN A 102 21.76 9.64 -4.67
CA GLN A 102 22.36 10.97 -4.89
C GLN A 102 22.06 11.46 -6.32
N ASN A 103 20.77 11.53 -6.68
CA ASN A 103 20.35 11.98 -7.99
C ASN A 103 20.32 13.52 -8.00
N PRO A 104 21.06 14.20 -8.88
CA PRO A 104 20.99 15.66 -9.02
C PRO A 104 19.70 16.06 -9.75
N LEU A 105 18.54 15.75 -9.19
CA LEU A 105 17.28 16.33 -9.65
C LEU A 105 17.12 17.73 -9.03
N PRO A 106 16.58 18.69 -9.78
CA PRO A 106 16.29 20.01 -9.24
C PRO A 106 15.30 19.90 -8.08
N PHE A 107 15.55 20.63 -6.99
CA PHE A 107 14.77 20.63 -5.75
C PHE A 107 13.26 20.77 -5.96
N SER A 108 12.84 21.53 -6.98
CA SER A 108 11.43 21.71 -7.37
C SER A 108 10.72 20.40 -7.71
N ARG A 109 11.41 19.44 -8.34
CA ARG A 109 10.85 18.12 -8.66
C ARG A 109 10.71 17.23 -7.42
N HIS A 110 11.55 17.43 -6.40
CA HIS A 110 11.42 16.72 -5.13
C HIS A 110 10.21 17.23 -4.33
N MET A 111 9.99 18.54 -4.30
CA MET A 111 8.83 19.14 -3.62
C MET A 111 7.50 18.74 -4.27
N LEU A 112 7.43 18.70 -5.60
CA LEU A 112 6.21 18.27 -6.31
C LEU A 112 5.88 16.80 -6.00
N LEU A 113 6.88 15.91 -6.01
CA LEU A 113 6.65 14.52 -5.65
C LEU A 113 6.23 14.38 -4.17
N LEU A 114 6.82 15.15 -3.27
CA LEU A 114 6.41 15.21 -1.87
C LEU A 114 4.94 15.61 -1.72
N ALA A 115 4.52 16.67 -2.41
CA ALA A 115 3.14 17.13 -2.39
C ALA A 115 2.17 16.04 -2.89
N ILE A 116 2.49 15.39 -4.01
CA ILE A 116 1.67 14.28 -4.55
C ILE A 116 1.60 13.13 -3.54
N HIS A 117 2.72 12.77 -2.91
CA HIS A 117 2.76 11.70 -1.92
C HIS A 117 1.93 12.05 -0.67
N CYS A 118 1.99 13.30 -0.19
CA CYS A 118 1.16 13.78 0.92
C CYS A 118 -0.33 13.72 0.58
N VAL A 119 -0.74 14.16 -0.61
CA VAL A 119 -2.14 14.08 -1.06
C VAL A 119 -2.60 12.63 -1.14
N PHE A 120 -1.76 11.73 -1.67
CA PHE A 120 -2.05 10.30 -1.72
C PHE A 120 -2.23 9.71 -0.31
N LEU A 121 -1.35 10.03 0.64
CA LEU A 121 -1.49 9.56 2.02
C LEU A 121 -2.78 10.07 2.67
N ILE A 122 -3.10 11.36 2.52
CA ILE A 122 -4.34 11.94 3.05
C ILE A 122 -5.55 11.19 2.49
N PHE A 123 -5.55 10.90 1.18
CA PHE A 123 -6.62 10.14 0.54
C PHE A 123 -6.74 8.71 1.11
N VAL A 124 -5.63 7.99 1.23
CA VAL A 124 -5.61 6.61 1.76
C VAL A 124 -6.08 6.57 3.21
N PHE A 125 -5.58 7.47 4.08
CA PHE A 125 -6.01 7.53 5.48
C PHE A 125 -7.47 7.94 5.64
N SER A 126 -7.93 8.92 4.86
CA SER A 126 -9.34 9.33 4.88
C SER A 126 -10.25 8.17 4.45
N SER A 127 -9.84 7.42 3.42
CA SER A 127 -10.57 6.23 2.96
C SER A 127 -10.61 5.14 4.04
N LEU A 128 -9.46 4.83 4.65
CA LEU A 128 -9.35 3.85 5.73
C LEU A 128 -10.19 4.23 6.95
N TYR A 129 -10.19 5.51 7.33
CA TYR A 129 -11.00 6.03 8.42
C TYR A 129 -12.51 5.86 8.17
N LEU A 130 -12.96 6.07 6.93
CA LEU A 130 -14.36 5.86 6.53
C LEU A 130 -14.76 4.38 6.49
N VAL A 131 -13.83 3.49 6.13
CA VAL A 131 -14.07 2.03 6.06
C VAL A 131 -14.07 1.38 7.45
N ALA A 132 -13.28 1.89 8.39
CA ALA A 132 -13.14 1.34 9.75
C ALA A 132 -14.47 1.09 10.50
N PRO A 133 -15.40 2.07 10.62
CA PRO A 133 -16.68 1.83 11.29
C PRO A 133 -17.58 0.85 10.50
N ALA A 134 -17.47 0.82 9.16
CA ALA A 134 -18.26 -0.08 8.33
C ALA A 134 -17.89 -1.55 8.55
N MET A 135 -16.61 -1.87 8.73
CA MET A 135 -16.15 -3.23 9.01
C MET A 135 -16.56 -3.72 10.40
N LYS A 136 -16.54 -2.84 11.41
CA LYS A 136 -17.02 -3.18 12.76
C LYS A 136 -18.53 -3.55 12.77
N LEU A 137 -19.33 -2.79 12.02
CA LEU A 137 -20.78 -3.05 11.86
C LEU A 137 -21.07 -4.39 11.17
N PHE A 138 -20.35 -4.71 10.08
CA PHE A 138 -20.52 -6.00 9.37
C PHE A 138 -20.19 -7.20 10.27
N ARG A 139 -19.11 -7.12 11.05
CA ARG A 139 -18.71 -8.20 11.95
C ARG A 139 -19.73 -8.43 13.07
N SER A 140 -20.23 -7.35 13.68
CA SER A 140 -21.27 -7.43 14.71
C SER A 140 -22.56 -8.05 14.17
N SER A 141 -22.97 -7.68 12.95
CA SER A 141 -24.15 -8.28 12.30
C SER A 141 -23.99 -9.78 12.05
N GLN A 142 -22.80 -10.23 11.60
CA GLN A 142 -22.50 -11.65 11.39
C GLN A 142 -22.52 -12.46 12.70
N ILE A 143 -21.95 -11.91 13.77
CA ILE A 143 -21.95 -12.55 15.09
C ILE A 143 -23.38 -12.69 15.60
N ASN A 144 -24.21 -11.64 15.49
CA ASN A 144 -25.61 -11.71 15.92
C ASN A 144 -26.43 -12.70 15.09
N SER A 145 -26.25 -12.76 13.77
CA SER A 145 -26.97 -13.74 12.93
C SER A 145 -26.59 -15.19 13.24
N GLY A 146 -25.33 -15.45 13.64
CA GLY A 146 -24.88 -16.78 14.06
C GLY A 146 -25.37 -17.17 15.45
N SER A 147 -25.70 -16.20 16.32
CA SER A 147 -26.22 -16.46 17.67
C SER A 147 -27.73 -16.76 17.70
N THR A 148 -28.47 -16.34 16.68
CA THR A 148 -29.93 -16.59 16.56
C THR A 148 -30.28 -17.91 15.88
N SER A 149 -29.28 -18.65 15.39
CA SER A 149 -29.45 -19.94 14.72
C SER A 149 -29.13 -21.14 15.63
N VAL A 150 -29.15 -20.94 16.95
CA VAL A 150 -28.97 -22.01 17.97
C VAL A 150 -30.22 -22.12 18.81
#